data_AF-A0A1H7SK59-F1
#
_entry.id   AF-A0A1H7SK59-F1
#
_cell.length_a   1.000
_cell.length_b   1.000
_cell.length_c   1.000
_cell.angle_alpha   90.00
_cell.angle_beta   90.00
_cell.angle_gamma   90.00
#
_symmetry.space_group_name_H-M   'P 1'
#
loop_
_entity.id
_entity.type
_entity.pdbx_description
1 polymer ?
#
loop_
_entity_poly.entity_id
_entity_poly.type
_entity_poly.pdbx_seq_one_letter_code
_entity_poly.pdbx_strand_id
1 'polypeptide(L)'
;MPISVFDLFKIGVGPSSSHTVGPMQAAFDFVRELQERSLLQRVARVEVQLYGSLSATGIGHGTDRAVIMGLMGERPNHIDPD
;
A
#
# COMPACT_ATOMS: atom_id res chain seq x y z
N MET A 1 5.04 -19.98 15.31
CA MET A 1 4.83 -18.52 15.29
C MET A 1 3.67 -18.21 16.21
N PRO A 2 3.86 -17.38 17.25
CA PRO A 2 2.72 -16.87 18.02
C PRO A 2 1.86 -15.95 17.13
N ILE A 3 0.54 -16.01 17.29
CA ILE A 3 -0.40 -15.07 16.65
C ILE A 3 -0.92 -14.15 17.75
N SER A 4 -0.79 -12.84 17.56
CA SER A 4 -1.27 -11.81 18.48
C SER A 4 -2.70 -11.38 18.15
N VAL A 5 -3.44 -10.87 19.14
CA VAL A 5 -4.73 -10.19 18.90
C VAL A 5 -4.57 -9.00 17.95
N PHE A 6 -3.42 -8.33 17.99
CA PHE A 6 -3.08 -7.22 17.08
C PHE A 6 -2.78 -7.67 15.65
N ASP A 7 -2.55 -8.97 15.43
CA ASP A 7 -2.44 -9.52 14.08
C ASP A 7 -3.81 -9.72 13.43
N LEU A 8 -4.83 -9.97 14.26
CA LEU A 8 -6.21 -10.20 13.83
C LEU A 8 -6.99 -8.90 13.65
N PHE A 9 -6.79 -7.93 14.54
CA PHE A 9 -7.52 -6.66 14.56
C PHE A 9 -6.55 -5.50 14.29
N LYS A 10 -6.58 -4.99 13.05
CA LYS A 10 -5.74 -3.87 12.59
C LYS A 10 -6.60 -2.73 12.09
N ILE A 11 -6.21 -1.50 12.45
CA ILE A 11 -6.77 -0.28 11.87
C ILE A 11 -6.25 -0.14 10.44
N GLY A 12 -7.13 0.20 9.51
CA GLY A 12 -6.79 0.48 8.12
C GLY A 12 -7.96 1.13 7.38
N VAL A 13 -7.77 1.37 6.09
CA VAL A 13 -8.79 1.93 5.19
C VAL A 13 -9.49 0.83 4.38
N GLY A 14 -10.81 0.98 4.19
CA GLY A 14 -11.62 0.09 3.36
C GLY A 14 -11.45 0.37 1.86
N PRO A 15 -12.02 -0.49 0.98
CA PRO A 15 -12.96 -1.57 1.30
C PRO A 15 -12.32 -2.93 1.60
N SER A 16 -11.01 -3.14 1.34
CA SER A 16 -10.40 -4.47 1.40
C SER A 16 -9.02 -4.49 2.05
N SER A 17 -8.81 -5.39 3.01
CA SER A 17 -7.48 -5.59 3.59
C SER A 17 -6.46 -6.10 2.55
N SER A 18 -6.88 -6.99 1.64
CA SER A 18 -5.98 -7.62 0.67
C SER A 18 -5.76 -6.78 -0.59
N HIS A 19 -6.75 -5.97 -0.99
CA HIS A 19 -6.70 -5.20 -2.24
C HIS A 19 -6.58 -3.68 -2.01
N THR A 20 -6.72 -3.20 -0.77
CA THR A 20 -6.55 -1.77 -0.42
C THR A 20 -5.39 -1.60 0.57
N VAL A 21 -5.53 -2.15 1.79
CA VAL A 21 -4.53 -1.97 2.86
C VAL A 21 -3.18 -2.55 2.47
N GLY A 22 -3.15 -3.80 1.99
CA GLY A 22 -1.92 -4.48 1.57
C GLY A 22 -1.16 -3.72 0.47
N PRO A 23 -1.79 -3.39 -0.67
CA PRO A 23 -1.14 -2.66 -1.75
C PRO A 23 -0.64 -1.26 -1.35
N MET A 24 -1.41 -0.53 -0.54
CA MET A 24 -0.97 0.77 -0.01
C MET A 24 0.26 0.64 0.90
N GLN A 25 0.25 -0.34 1.81
CA GLN A 25 1.38 -0.61 2.67
C GLN A 25 2.63 -1.01 1.87
N ALA A 26 2.48 -1.87 0.85
CA ALA A 26 3.58 -2.26 -0.02
C ALA A 26 4.19 -1.07 -0.79
N ALA A 27 3.35 -0.15 -1.28
CA ALA A 27 3.80 1.06 -1.95
C ALA A 27 4.52 2.04 -0.98
N PHE A 28 4.01 2.20 0.24
CA PHE A 28 4.68 2.97 1.29
C PHE A 28 6.06 2.39 1.63
N ASP A 29 6.13 1.07 1.83
CA ASP A 29 7.38 0.39 2.18
C ASP A 29 8.42 0.50 1.05
N PHE A 30 7.99 0.43 -0.21
CA PHE A 30 8.86 0.66 -1.38
C PHE A 30 9.51 2.06 -1.35
N VAL A 31 8.74 3.11 -1.07
CA VAL A 31 9.28 4.48 -0.98
C VAL A 31 10.22 4.65 0.21
N ARG A 32 9.88 4.05 1.36
CA ARG A 32 10.75 4.03 2.54
C ARG A 32 12.08 3.35 2.25
N GLU A 33 12.05 2.20 1.59
CA GLU A 33 13.27 1.47 1.23
C GLU A 33 14.16 2.29 0.28
N LEU A 34 13.57 3.00 -0.70
CA LEU A 34 14.32 3.92 -1.55
C LEU A 34 14.95 5.07 -0.77
N GLN A 35 14.29 5.58 0.25
CA GLN A 35 14.82 6.65 1.11
C GLN A 35 15.95 6.15 2.00
N GLU A 36 15.78 5.00 2.66
CA GLU A 36 16.79 4.36 3.51
C GLU A 36 18.07 4.05 2.73
N ARG A 37 17.92 3.64 1.46
CA ARG A 37 19.05 3.38 0.55
C ARG A 37 19.62 4.64 -0.11
N SER A 38 19.09 5.84 0.21
CA SER A 38 19.47 7.11 -0.43
C SER A 38 19.33 7.11 -1.97
N LEU A 39 18.37 6.33 -2.48
CA LEU A 39 18.10 6.19 -3.92
C LEU A 39 16.95 7.07 -4.40
N LEU A 40 16.06 7.53 -3.51
CA LEU A 40 14.83 8.24 -3.89
C LEU A 40 15.10 9.43 -4.84
N GLN A 41 16.12 10.24 -4.56
CA GLN A 41 16.47 11.43 -5.38
C GLN A 41 16.94 11.08 -6.80
N ARG A 42 17.27 9.81 -7.06
CA ARG A 42 17.70 9.31 -8.38
C ARG A 42 16.55 8.69 -9.18
N VAL A 43 15.37 8.55 -8.59
CA VAL A 43 14.22 7.92 -9.24
C VAL A 43 13.58 8.92 -10.20
N ALA A 44 13.63 8.61 -11.50
CA ALA A 44 13.00 9.42 -12.55
C ALA A 44 11.60 8.91 -12.93
N ARG A 45 11.30 7.64 -12.67
CA ARG A 45 10.02 7.00 -13.01
C ARG A 45 9.74 5.86 -12.03
N VAL A 46 8.48 5.73 -11.63
CA VAL A 46 7.95 4.57 -10.91
C VAL A 46 6.94 3.89 -11.82
N GLU A 47 6.97 2.56 -11.85
CA GLU A 47 5.98 1.74 -12.54
C GLU A 47 5.43 0.72 -11.57
N VAL A 48 4.11 0.59 -11.50
CA VAL A 48 3.44 -0.42 -10.69
C VAL A 48 2.64 -1.32 -11.64
N GLN A 49 2.85 -2.63 -11.49
CA GLN A 49 2.16 -3.65 -12.27
C GLN A 49 1.38 -4.54 -11.31
N LEU A 50 0.07 -4.65 -11.52
CA LEU A 50 -0.81 -5.50 -10.74
C LEU A 50 -1.02 -6.82 -11.50
N TYR A 51 -1.02 -7.94 -10.77
CA TYR A 51 -1.10 -9.28 -11.35
C TYR A 51 -2.25 -10.10 -10.74
N GLY A 52 -2.76 -11.07 -11.49
CA GLY A 52 -3.75 -12.04 -11.01
C GLY A 52 -5.05 -11.42 -10.50
N SER A 53 -5.52 -11.88 -9.34
CA SER A 53 -6.74 -11.37 -8.71
C SER A 53 -6.66 -9.88 -8.35
N LEU A 54 -5.47 -9.39 -8.02
CA LEU A 54 -5.23 -8.00 -7.65
C LEU A 54 -5.47 -7.05 -8.82
N SER A 55 -5.04 -7.41 -10.03
CA SER A 55 -5.39 -6.63 -11.23
C SER A 55 -6.83 -6.86 -11.67
N ALA A 56 -7.33 -8.09 -11.58
CA ALA A 56 -8.68 -8.43 -12.05
C ALA A 56 -9.79 -7.67 -11.32
N THR A 57 -9.60 -7.38 -10.02
CA THR A 57 -10.63 -6.73 -9.18
C THR A 57 -10.18 -5.39 -8.59
N GLY A 58 -9.00 -4.90 -8.98
CA GLY A 58 -8.34 -3.77 -8.29
C GLY A 58 -9.13 -2.48 -8.35
N ILE A 59 -9.81 -2.19 -9.46
CA ILE A 59 -10.63 -0.97 -9.62
C ILE A 59 -11.79 -0.95 -8.61
N GLY A 60 -12.50 -2.07 -8.45
CA GLY A 60 -13.61 -2.18 -7.49
C GLY A 60 -13.18 -2.09 -6.03
N HIS A 61 -11.90 -2.35 -5.74
CA HIS A 61 -11.32 -2.27 -4.40
C HIS A 61 -10.46 -1.01 -4.18
N GLY A 62 -10.37 -0.12 -5.17
CA GLY A 62 -9.53 1.08 -5.11
C GLY A 62 -8.03 0.79 -4.99
N THR A 63 -7.56 -0.35 -5.49
CA THR A 63 -6.13 -0.74 -5.42
C THR A 63 -5.21 0.28 -6.05
N ASP A 64 -5.63 0.87 -7.17
CA ASP A 64 -4.90 1.94 -7.87
C ASP A 64 -4.68 3.17 -6.98
N ARG A 65 -5.75 3.68 -6.36
CA ARG A 65 -5.70 4.81 -5.42
C ARG A 65 -4.86 4.46 -4.20
N ALA A 66 -5.06 3.27 -3.64
CA ALA A 66 -4.33 2.78 -2.48
C ALA A 66 -2.82 2.74 -2.75
N VAL A 67 -2.40 2.23 -3.91
CA VAL A 67 -1.00 2.23 -4.35
C VAL A 67 -0.47 3.67 -4.48
N ILE A 68 -1.20 4.58 -5.12
CA ILE A 68 -0.78 5.97 -5.29
C ILE A 68 -0.57 6.64 -3.93
N MET A 69 -1.52 6.49 -3.00
CA MET A 69 -1.41 7.06 -1.65
C MET A 69 -0.17 6.51 -0.92
N GLY A 70 0.08 5.20 -1.01
CA GLY A 70 1.30 4.61 -0.45
C GLY A 70 2.57 5.18 -1.07
N LEU A 71 2.60 5.37 -2.41
CA LEU A 71 3.74 6.00 -3.10
C LEU A 71 3.93 7.48 -2.71
N MET A 72 2.88 8.16 -2.25
CA MET A 72 2.96 9.52 -1.70
C MET A 72 3.49 9.55 -0.27
N GLY A 73 3.73 8.39 0.35
CA GLY A 73 4.23 8.27 1.73
C GLY A 73 3.13 8.17 2.77
N GLU A 74 1.88 7.95 2.36
CA GLU A 74 0.75 7.78 3.27
C GLU A 74 0.63 6.35 3.79
N ARG A 75 0.05 6.19 4.99
CA ARG A 75 -0.17 4.88 5.62
C ARG A 75 -1.65 4.57 5.81
N PRO A 76 -2.09 3.31 5.57
CA PRO A 76 -3.51 2.94 5.64
C PRO A 76 -4.21 3.28 6.97
N ASN A 77 -3.45 3.37 8.06
CA ASN A 77 -3.97 3.64 9.41
C ASN A 77 -3.87 5.12 9.84
N HIS A 78 -3.41 6.01 8.97
CA HIS A 78 -3.21 7.44 9.28
C HIS A 78 -3.76 8.40 8.21
N ILE A 79 -4.48 7.92 7.20
CA ILE A 79 -5.10 8.78 6.20
C ILE A 79 -6.50 9.24 6.58
N ASP A 80 -6.89 10.39 6.04
CA ASP A 80 -8.29 10.80 5.92
C ASP A 80 -8.93 10.06 4.72
N PRO A 81 -10.02 9.30 4.92
CA PRO A 81 -10.70 8.60 3.84
C PRO A 81 -11.65 9.47 3.00
N ASP A 82 -11.95 10.71 3.42
CA ASP A 82 -12.85 11.67 2.73
C ASP A 82 -12.08 12.69 1.86
#